data_AF-A0A428ZYX7-F1
#
_entry.id   AF-A0A428ZYX7-F1
#
_cell.length_a   1.000
_cell.length_b   1.000
_cell.length_c   1.000
_cell.angle_alpha   90.00
_cell.angle_beta   90.00
_cell.angle_gamma   90.00
#
_symmetry.space_group_name_H-M   'P 1'
#
loop_
_entity.id
_entity.type
_entity.pdbx_description
1 polymer ?
#
loop_
_entity_poly.entity_id
_entity_poly.type
_entity_poly.pdbx_seq_one_letter_code
_entity_poly.pdbx_strand_id
1 'polypeptide(L)' 'MMVALGRVAPDQGQTVLHEVAQHAHLKPARVAELVVLWARTGEIPAEIRTELEEALDRHGPTQIPGSLPPESG' A
#
# COMPACT_ATOMS: atom_id res chain seq x y z
N MET A 1 1.88 -1.27 -13.87
CA MET A 1 0.46 -0.99 -13.55
C MET A 1 0.44 -0.30 -12.18
N MET A 2 -0.35 0.76 -11.97
CA MET A 2 -0.09 1.91 -11.06
C MET A 2 0.42 1.60 -9.63
N VAL A 3 1.58 2.18 -9.31
CA VAL A 3 2.17 2.29 -7.97
C VAL A 3 1.97 3.74 -7.50
N ALA A 4 0.93 4.02 -6.72
CA ALA A 4 0.70 5.37 -6.24
C ALA A 4 -0.03 5.39 -4.90
N LEU A 5 0.58 4.74 -3.90
CA LEU A 5 0.58 5.26 -2.54
C LEU A 5 1.71 4.56 -1.77
N GLY A 6 2.82 5.27 -1.51
CA GLY A 6 3.94 4.72 -0.75
C GLY A 6 5.02 3.98 -1.53
N ARG A 7 5.31 4.33 -2.79
CA ARG A 7 6.51 3.84 -3.54
C ARG A 7 6.74 2.32 -3.47
N VAL A 8 5.67 1.53 -3.41
CA VAL A 8 5.73 0.08 -3.25
C VAL A 8 6.16 -0.60 -4.56
N ALA A 9 7.16 -1.48 -4.53
CA ALA A 9 7.51 -2.28 -5.72
C ALA A 9 6.25 -3.01 -6.26
N PRO A 10 6.08 -3.18 -7.58
CA PRO A 10 4.83 -3.70 -8.15
C PRO A 10 4.37 -5.04 -7.54
N ASP A 11 5.31 -5.95 -7.27
CA ASP A 11 5.04 -7.23 -6.59
C ASP A 11 4.56 -7.04 -5.14
N GLN A 12 5.15 -6.08 -4.42
CA GLN A 12 4.77 -5.74 -3.05
C GLN A 12 3.40 -5.06 -3.00
N GLY A 13 3.06 -4.25 -4.02
CA GLY A 13 1.76 -3.59 -4.13
C GLY A 13 0.63 -4.58 -4.33
N GLN A 14 0.88 -5.66 -5.07
CA GLN A 14 -0.09 -6.74 -5.20
C GLN A 14 -0.31 -7.47 -3.87
N THR A 15 0.76 -7.77 -3.12
CA THR A 15 0.65 -8.42 -1.80
C THR A 15 -0.17 -7.59 -0.82
N VAL A 16 0.09 -6.28 -0.73
CA VAL A 16 -0.66 -5.35 0.12
C VAL A 16 -2.15 -5.32 -0.24
N LEU A 17 -2.48 -5.27 -1.55
CA LEU A 17 -3.87 -5.29 -2.00
C LEU A 17 -4.58 -6.60 -1.63
N HIS A 18 -3.88 -7.74 -1.71
CA HIS A 18 -4.42 -9.04 -1.33
C HIS A 18 -4.68 -9.15 0.17
N GLU A 19 -3.78 -8.65 1.02
CA GLU A 19 -3.96 -8.65 2.48
C GLU A 19 -5.14 -7.78 2.92
N VAL A 20 -5.21 -6.54 2.42
CA VAL A 20 -6.32 -5.62 2.73
C VAL A 20 -7.65 -6.20 2.24
N ALA A 21 -7.66 -6.82 1.06
CA ALA A 21 -8.84 -7.49 0.53
C ALA A 21 -9.30 -8.64 1.42
N GLN A 22 -8.36 -9.42 1.96
CA GLN A 22 -8.67 -10.54 2.84
C GLN A 22 -9.24 -10.08 4.18
N HIS A 23 -8.68 -9.04 4.80
CA HIS A 23 -9.18 -8.50 6.07
C HIS A 23 -10.51 -7.76 5.94
N ALA A 24 -10.69 -7.02 4.84
CA ALA A 24 -11.95 -6.33 4.57
C ALA A 24 -13.04 -7.25 3.95
N HIS A 25 -12.73 -8.53 3.72
CA HIS A 25 -13.57 -9.47 2.95
C HIS A 25 -14.00 -8.94 1.57
N LEU A 26 -13.13 -8.15 0.93
CA LEU A 26 -13.34 -7.58 -0.39
C LEU A 26 -12.56 -8.35 -1.45
N LYS A 27 -12.90 -8.11 -2.73
CA LYS A 27 -12.07 -8.57 -3.84
C LYS A 27 -10.84 -7.65 -4.00
N PRO A 28 -9.64 -8.17 -4.33
CA PRO A 28 -8.45 -7.34 -4.57
C PRO A 28 -8.68 -6.23 -5.62
N ALA A 29 -9.44 -6.54 -6.67
CA ALA A 29 -9.83 -5.55 -7.68
C ALA A 29 -10.65 -4.38 -7.08
N ARG A 30 -11.54 -4.68 -6.13
CA ARG A 30 -12.35 -3.65 -5.45
C ARG A 30 -11.50 -2.76 -4.56
N VAL A 31 -10.50 -3.33 -3.88
CA VAL A 31 -9.54 -2.56 -3.08
C VAL A 31 -8.72 -1.65 -3.99
N ALA A 32 -8.24 -2.15 -5.14
CA ALA A 32 -7.52 -1.33 -6.11
C ALA A 32 -8.37 -0.16 -6.63
N GLU A 33 -9.65 -0.39 -6.93
CA GLU A 33 -10.58 0.67 -7.32
C GLU A 33 -10.76 1.72 -6.20
N LEU A 34 -10.88 1.29 -4.95
CA LEU A 34 -11.02 2.19 -3.79
C LEU A 34 -9.76 3.04 -3.58
N VAL A 35 -8.57 2.45 -3.76
CA VAL A 35 -7.29 3.19 -3.68
C VAL A 35 -7.18 4.23 -4.81
N VAL A 36 -7.58 3.87 -6.04
CA VAL A 36 -7.59 4.82 -7.17
C VAL A 36 -8.63 5.92 -6.97
N LEU A 37 -9.80 5.58 -6.43
CA LEU A 37 -10.83 6.56 -6.09
C LEU A 37 -10.32 7.51 -5.03
N TRP A 38 -9.72 6.99 -3.96
CA TRP A 38 -9.11 7.78 -2.90
C TRP A 38 -8.06 8.76 -3.40
N ALA A 39 -7.19 8.34 -4.33
CA ALA A 39 -6.21 9.23 -4.95
C ALA A 39 -6.85 10.39 -5.74
N ARG A 40 -8.10 10.23 -6.19
CA ARG A 40 -8.84 11.24 -6.98
C ARG A 40 -9.77 12.10 -6.13
N THR A 41 -10.39 11.54 -5.09
CA THR A 41 -11.44 12.20 -4.30
C THR A 41 -10.99 12.55 -2.89
N GLY A 42 -9.91 11.94 -2.39
CA GLY A 42 -9.50 12.05 -0.99
C GLY A 42 -10.37 11.24 -0.02
N GLU A 43 -11.38 10.52 -0.52
CA GLU A 43 -12.32 9.74 0.29
C GLU A 43 -12.03 8.24 0.20
N ILE A 44 -11.92 7.60 1.36
CA ILE A 44 -11.79 6.14 1.52
C ILE A 44 -12.48 5.74 2.82
N PRO A 45 -13.15 4.57 2.89
CA PRO A 45 -13.72 4.08 4.14
C PRO A 45 -12.62 3.92 5.21
N ALA A 46 -12.89 4.37 6.43
CA ALA A 46 -11.91 4.37 7.52
C ALA A 46 -11.34 2.97 7.81
N GLU A 47 -12.18 1.93 7.75
CA GLU A 47 -11.76 0.53 7.93
C GLU A 47 -10.70 0.10 6.89
N ILE A 48 -10.97 0.39 5.60
CA ILE A 48 -10.03 0.08 4.52
C ILE A 48 -8.75 0.89 4.64
N ARG A 49 -8.85 2.14 5.11
CA ARG A 49 -7.70 3.00 5.35
C ARG A 49 -6.79 2.45 6.44
N THR A 50 -7.37 2.05 7.58
CA THR A 50 -6.61 1.45 8.69
C THR A 50 -5.90 0.18 8.24
N GLU A 51 -6.60 -0.74 7.58
CA GLU A 51 -6.00 -1.98 7.07
C GLU A 51 -4.90 -1.72 6.04
N LEU A 52 -5.08 -0.71 5.17
CA LEU A 52 -4.07 -0.31 4.20
C LEU A 52 -2.84 0.30 4.88
N GLU A 53 -3.03 1.19 5.87
CA GLU A 53 -1.95 1.79 6.64
C GLU A 53 -1.17 0.72 7.42
N GLU A 54 -1.85 -0.24 8.05
CA GLU A 54 -1.20 -1.37 8.74
C GLU A 54 -0.45 -2.30 7.79
N ALA A 55 -1.04 -2.64 6.64
CA ALA A 55 -0.36 -3.45 5.64
C ALA A 55 0.87 -2.70 5.09
N LEU A 56 0.76 -1.41 4.82
CA LEU A 56 1.89 -0.58 4.39
C LEU A 56 2.98 -0.45 5.46
N ASP A 57 2.61 -0.38 6.74
CA ASP A 57 3.57 -0.35 7.86
C ASP A 57 4.32 -1.69 7.98
N ARG A 58 3.61 -2.83 7.83
CA ARG A 58 4.20 -4.18 7.82
C ARG A 58 5.14 -4.42 6.65
N HIS A 59 4.76 -3.94 5.46
CA HIS A 59 5.59 -4.07 4.25
C HIS A 59 6.63 -2.96 4.12
N GLY A 60 6.56 -1.96 4.99
CA GLY A 60 7.54 -0.88 5.18
C GLY A 60 7.70 0.05 3.97
N PRO A 61 8.39 1.20 4.15
CA PRO A 61 8.81 1.99 3.02
C PRO A 61 9.72 1.10 2.18
N THR A 62 9.33 0.86 0.92
CA THR A 62 10.22 0.25 -0.06
C THR A 62 11.58 0.91 0.09
N GLN A 63 12.61 0.11 0.41
CA GLN A 63 13.99 0.58 0.54
C GLN A 63 14.21 1.58 -0.58
N ILE A 64 14.46 2.84 -0.23
CA ILE A 64 14.88 3.82 -1.23
C ILE A 64 16.19 3.25 -1.78
N PRO A 65 16.31 2.90 -3.08
CA PRO A 65 17.61 2.71 -3.67
C PRO A 65 18.32 4.08 -3.64
N GLY A 66 18.97 4.37 -2.51
CA GLY A 66 19.51 5.69 -2.18
C GLY A 66 19.66 6.02 -0.69
N SER A 67 19.03 5.31 0.25
CA SER A 67 19.41 5.44 1.67
C SER A 67 20.59 4.51 1.97
N LEU A 68 21.79 4.99 1.63
CA LEU A 68 23.06 4.45 2.10
C LEU A 68 22.97 4.22 3.63
N PRO A 69 23.35 3.07 4.18
CA PRO A 69 23.52 2.96 5.62
C PRO A 69 24.55 4.02 6.06
N PRO A 70 24.41 4.68 7.23
CA PRO A 70 25.50 5.48 7.77
C PRO A 70 26.69 4.54 7.95
N GLU A 71 27.74 4.84 7.20
CA GLU A 71 29.03 4.19 7.23
C GLU A 71 29.53 4.28 8.67
N SER A 72 29.33 3.19 9.42
CA SER A 72 29.91 3.04 10.75
C SER A 72 31.36 2.67 10.51
N GLY A 73 32.25 3.62 10.83
CA GLY A 73 33.68 3.55 10.55
C GLY A 73 34.48 2.58 11.40
#